data_AF-A0A845UY80-F1
#
_entry.id   AF-A0A845UY80-F1
#
_cell.length_a   1.000
_cell.length_b   1.000
_cell.length_c   1.000
_cell.angle_alpha   90.00
_cell.angle_beta   90.00
_cell.angle_gamma   90.00
#
_symmetry.space_group_name_H-M   'P 1'
#
loop_
_entity.id
_entity.type
_entity.pdbx_description
1 polymer ?
#
loop_
_entity_poly.entity_id
_entity_poly.type
_entity_poly.pdbx_seq_one_letter_code
_entity_poly.pdbx_strand_id
1 'polypeptide(L)'
;MSTDGLPVVAIVGRPNVGKSTLFNGLTRTRNALVADLPGVTRDRIYGRAELQARPVLLIDTGGLEAAGDDVGTGRERQTRLAVAEADLVVLLTDARAGVVPADAEIAAWLRTLDKPLVHAVNKIDGLDEDAVLAESLTLGIHPYCLISASHRRGLDHLSGVISGGLPKAAEEAEAAPVEGIHLALIGRPNTGKSTLLNRFLGEERALATPVAGTTRDPIHARVERDGQKFHLVDTAGMRRRPGSHEGIERFSTIKAMQAMERAGVVVLMMDSTEGITDQDARLAGHVVEAGRGLVLALNKWDGLGESQRKTVLIEVGERLQFARHAPVVTLSALHGSGLGELTGAVVHVHRRASTDLPTPALTRALRAAVEAHPPPGGKGGSAKLRYAHAGGLFPTRVVIHGNRTAQLPTQYRRYLINAFRRAFDLTGVAVELVLKDSDNPYAGRRNTLTPRQLQKRKRLRSFTRKNRRRG
;
A
#
# COMPACT_ATOMS: atom_id res chain seq x y z
N MET A 1 12.93 -5.24 22.26
CA MET A 1 13.12 -3.84 21.85
C MET A 1 11.84 -3.37 21.21
N SER A 2 11.17 -2.33 21.73
CA SER A 2 10.00 -1.74 21.07
C SER A 2 10.45 -1.10 19.76
N THR A 3 9.80 -1.45 18.65
CA THR A 3 10.12 -0.86 17.35
C THR A 3 9.27 0.38 17.13
N ASP A 4 9.94 1.49 16.89
CA ASP A 4 9.34 2.72 16.41
C ASP A 4 8.97 2.55 14.92
N GLY A 5 7.94 1.75 14.61
CA GLY A 5 7.38 1.66 13.26
C GLY A 5 6.36 0.55 13.06
N LEU A 6 5.78 0.48 11.86
CA LEU A 6 5.18 -0.77 11.41
C LEU A 6 6.26 -1.86 11.42
N PRO A 7 6.01 -3.01 12.07
CA PRO A 7 6.98 -4.07 12.10
C PRO A 7 7.27 -4.60 10.70
N VAL A 8 8.54 -4.90 10.44
CA VAL A 8 9.03 -5.33 9.12
C VAL A 8 9.32 -6.83 9.15
N VAL A 9 8.77 -7.57 8.20
CA VAL A 9 8.95 -9.01 8.05
C VAL A 9 9.57 -9.31 6.70
N ALA A 10 10.75 -9.92 6.67
CA ALA A 10 11.40 -10.35 5.44
C ALA A 10 11.14 -11.83 5.14
N ILE A 11 10.70 -12.15 3.93
CA ILE A 11 10.54 -13.53 3.44
C ILE A 11 11.80 -13.87 2.62
N VAL A 12 12.60 -14.78 3.14
CA VAL A 12 13.90 -15.19 2.60
C VAL A 12 13.85 -16.67 2.24
N GLY A 13 14.60 -17.07 1.22
CA GLY A 13 14.74 -18.47 0.82
C GLY A 13 15.32 -18.54 -0.58
N ARG A 14 15.74 -19.73 -1.02
CA ARG A 14 16.29 -19.91 -2.36
C ARG A 14 15.26 -19.60 -3.47
N PRO A 15 15.66 -19.49 -4.74
CA PRO A 15 14.71 -19.33 -5.84
C PRO A 15 13.66 -20.46 -5.90
N ASN A 16 12.46 -20.13 -6.39
CA ASN A 16 11.36 -21.08 -6.66
C ASN A 16 10.73 -21.83 -5.48
N VAL A 17 11.07 -21.52 -4.22
CA VAL A 17 10.40 -22.08 -3.02
C VAL A 17 8.97 -21.56 -2.80
N GLY A 18 8.58 -20.51 -3.52
CA GLY A 18 7.23 -19.93 -3.46
C GLY A 18 7.12 -18.64 -2.65
N LYS A 19 8.21 -17.87 -2.50
CA LYS A 19 8.27 -16.60 -1.76
C LYS A 19 7.16 -15.64 -2.19
N SER A 20 7.05 -15.36 -3.49
CA SER A 20 6.00 -14.48 -4.02
C SER A 20 4.59 -15.04 -3.86
N THR A 21 4.42 -16.37 -3.84
CA THR A 21 3.10 -16.99 -3.58
C THR A 21 2.69 -16.78 -2.12
N LEU A 22 3.62 -16.98 -1.18
CA LEU A 22 3.40 -16.70 0.23
C LEU A 22 3.14 -15.22 0.49
N PHE A 23 3.98 -14.34 -0.07
CA PHE A 23 3.81 -12.89 0.00
C PHE A 23 2.40 -12.46 -0.45
N ASN A 24 1.95 -12.97 -1.60
CA ASN A 24 0.59 -12.75 -2.08
C ASN A 24 -0.48 -13.35 -1.16
N GLY A 25 -0.22 -14.53 -0.59
CA GLY A 25 -1.12 -15.18 0.36
C GLY A 25 -1.41 -14.30 1.58
N LEU A 26 -0.37 -13.65 2.11
CA LEU A 26 -0.40 -12.82 3.32
C LEU A 26 -0.85 -11.38 3.07
N THR A 27 -0.49 -10.76 1.94
CA THR A 27 -0.87 -9.37 1.60
C THR A 27 -2.32 -9.23 1.13
N ARG A 28 -2.92 -10.28 0.55
CA ARG A 28 -4.28 -10.24 -0.01
C ARG A 28 -5.42 -10.21 1.03
N THR A 29 -5.15 -10.03 2.32
CA THR A 29 -6.20 -9.85 3.34
C THR A 29 -6.93 -8.52 3.22
N ARG A 30 -6.36 -7.52 2.53
CA ARG A 30 -7.06 -6.31 2.11
C ARG A 30 -7.31 -6.36 0.60
N ASN A 31 -8.57 -6.15 0.21
CA ASN A 31 -9.00 -6.10 -1.20
C ASN A 31 -8.13 -5.13 -1.99
N ALA A 32 -7.16 -5.65 -2.73
CA ALA A 32 -6.30 -4.92 -3.65
C ALA A 32 -7.13 -4.48 -4.87
N LEU A 33 -8.01 -3.48 -4.69
CA LEU A 33 -8.74 -2.82 -5.77
C LEU A 33 -7.83 -1.96 -6.67
N VAL A 34 -6.55 -1.83 -6.33
CA VAL A 34 -5.52 -1.14 -7.15
C VAL A 34 -4.84 -2.12 -8.13
N ALA A 35 -5.27 -3.37 -8.15
CA ALA A 35 -4.81 -4.43 -9.04
C ALA A 35 -4.76 -4.06 -10.54
N ASP A 36 -5.55 -3.08 -11.00
CA ASP A 36 -5.80 -2.81 -12.42
C ASP A 36 -5.38 -1.41 -12.89
N LEU A 37 -4.66 -0.59 -12.11
CA LEU A 37 -4.21 0.73 -12.59
C LEU A 37 -3.02 0.56 -13.56
N PRO A 38 -3.18 0.83 -14.87
CA PRO A 38 -2.05 0.84 -15.79
C PRO A 38 -1.04 1.90 -15.33
N GLY A 39 0.24 1.55 -15.25
CA GLY A 39 1.32 2.41 -14.79
C GLY A 39 1.81 2.16 -13.35
N VAL A 40 1.09 1.37 -12.54
CA VAL A 40 1.63 0.86 -11.27
C VAL A 40 2.19 -0.54 -11.53
N THR A 41 3.50 -0.67 -11.68
CA THR A 41 4.11 -2.00 -11.53
C THR A 41 3.81 -2.47 -10.12
N ARG A 42 3.17 -3.63 -9.99
CA ARG A 42 3.05 -4.28 -8.68
C ARG A 42 4.45 -4.72 -8.28
N ASP A 43 5.17 -3.89 -7.56
CA ASP A 43 6.42 -4.31 -6.93
C ASP A 43 6.06 -5.26 -5.81
N ARG A 44 6.10 -6.54 -6.16
CA ARG A 44 5.88 -7.68 -5.25
C ARG A 44 6.92 -7.73 -4.12
N ILE A 45 7.85 -6.77 -4.11
CA ILE A 45 8.95 -6.62 -3.16
C ILE A 45 8.46 -6.13 -1.81
N TYR A 46 7.53 -5.17 -1.77
CA TYR A 46 7.04 -4.58 -0.52
C TYR A 46 5.53 -4.62 -0.50
N GLY A 47 4.94 -5.03 0.62
CA GLY A 47 3.50 -5.11 0.73
C GLY A 47 3.02 -4.97 2.16
N ARG A 48 1.97 -4.19 2.35
CA ARG A 48 1.28 -4.12 3.62
C ARG A 48 0.46 -5.40 3.80
N ALA A 49 0.61 -6.03 4.96
CA ALA A 49 -0.24 -7.13 5.38
C ALA A 49 -0.82 -6.86 6.77
N GLU A 50 -1.86 -7.62 7.10
CA GLU A 50 -2.47 -7.61 8.43
C GLU A 50 -2.41 -9.04 8.97
N LEU A 51 -1.55 -9.25 9.97
CA LEU A 51 -1.33 -10.54 10.61
C LEU A 51 -2.01 -10.51 11.98
N GLN A 52 -3.09 -11.28 12.16
CA GLN A 52 -3.87 -11.29 13.42
C GLN A 52 -4.29 -9.87 13.90
N ALA A 53 -4.87 -9.07 13.00
CA ALA A 53 -5.22 -7.66 13.22
C ALA A 53 -4.04 -6.70 13.46
N ARG A 54 -2.79 -7.19 13.37
CA ARG A 54 -1.59 -6.39 13.49
C ARG A 54 -1.07 -6.01 12.09
N PRO A 55 -1.02 -4.70 11.74
CA PRO A 55 -0.46 -4.29 10.46
C PRO A 55 1.06 -4.47 10.45
N VAL A 56 1.61 -4.99 9.36
CA VAL A 56 3.04 -5.22 9.15
C VAL A 56 3.45 -4.86 7.72
N LEU A 57 4.73 -4.57 7.52
CA LEU A 57 5.33 -4.46 6.20
C LEU A 57 6.03 -5.77 5.86
N LEU A 58 5.57 -6.46 4.82
CA LEU A 58 6.21 -7.64 4.26
C LEU A 58 7.20 -7.27 3.16
N ILE A 59 8.33 -7.97 3.14
CA ILE A 59 9.35 -7.86 2.09
C ILE A 59 9.54 -9.21 1.40
N ASP A 60 9.36 -9.29 0.08
CA ASP A 60 9.74 -10.45 -0.74
C ASP A 60 11.15 -10.25 -1.28
N THR A 61 12.12 -10.98 -0.74
CA THR A 61 13.51 -10.89 -1.23
C THR A 61 13.70 -11.52 -2.61
N GLY A 62 12.76 -12.35 -3.07
CA GLY A 62 12.78 -12.90 -4.43
C GLY A 62 12.48 -11.85 -5.49
N GLY A 63 11.68 -10.84 -5.14
CA GLY A 63 11.47 -9.66 -5.99
C GLY A 63 12.71 -8.76 -6.05
N LEU A 64 13.48 -8.66 -4.95
CA LEU A 64 14.77 -7.94 -4.92
C LEU A 64 15.81 -8.64 -5.81
N GLU A 65 15.81 -9.98 -5.81
CA GLU A 65 16.70 -10.81 -6.66
C GLU A 65 16.43 -10.64 -8.17
N ALA A 66 15.22 -10.26 -8.60
CA ALA A 66 14.84 -10.15 -10.01
C ALA A 66 15.01 -8.73 -10.59
N ALA A 67 15.21 -7.70 -9.76
CA ALA A 67 15.19 -6.29 -10.16
C ALA A 67 16.56 -5.73 -10.61
N GLY A 68 17.54 -6.59 -10.91
CA GLY A 68 18.86 -6.17 -11.38
C GLY A 68 19.57 -7.25 -12.21
N ASP A 69 19.98 -6.87 -13.42
CA ASP A 69 20.72 -7.69 -14.38
C ASP A 69 22.24 -7.77 -14.10
N ASP A 70 22.70 -7.35 -12.91
CA ASP A 70 24.13 -7.31 -12.60
C ASP A 70 24.58 -8.43 -11.65
N VAL A 71 25.70 -9.06 -12.02
CA VAL A 71 26.14 -10.39 -11.60
C VAL A 71 26.65 -10.40 -10.15
N GLY A 72 26.09 -11.29 -9.33
CA GLY A 72 26.69 -11.79 -8.07
C GLY A 72 26.63 -10.88 -6.83
N THR A 73 27.07 -9.62 -6.89
CA THR A 73 27.38 -8.83 -5.68
C THR A 73 26.26 -7.90 -5.21
N GLY A 74 25.45 -7.38 -6.13
CA GLY A 74 24.33 -6.49 -5.81
C GLY A 74 23.14 -7.21 -5.17
N ARG A 75 22.85 -8.44 -5.64
CA ARG A 75 21.71 -9.27 -5.27
C ARG A 75 21.78 -9.71 -3.81
N GLU A 76 22.93 -10.23 -3.40
CA GLU A 76 23.18 -10.65 -2.02
C GLU A 76 23.15 -9.45 -1.07
N ARG A 77 23.71 -8.31 -1.50
CA ARG A 77 23.68 -7.06 -0.71
C ARG A 77 22.25 -6.58 -0.45
N GLN A 78 21.32 -6.73 -1.40
CA GLN A 78 19.95 -6.27 -1.23
C GLN A 78 19.13 -7.18 -0.31
N THR A 79 19.28 -8.50 -0.43
CA THR A 79 18.71 -9.47 0.53
C THR A 79 19.26 -9.24 1.94
N ARG A 80 20.58 -9.03 2.06
CA ARG A 80 21.22 -8.72 3.35
C ARG A 80 20.70 -7.41 3.96
N LEU A 81 20.47 -6.37 3.15
CA LEU A 81 19.88 -5.11 3.62
C LEU A 81 18.44 -5.29 4.10
N ALA A 82 17.61 -6.00 3.34
CA ALA A 82 16.23 -6.30 3.74
C ALA A 82 16.17 -7.09 5.06
N VAL A 83 17.04 -8.08 5.21
CA VAL A 83 17.18 -8.85 6.45
C VAL A 83 17.72 -7.99 7.59
N ALA A 84 18.69 -7.10 7.34
CA ALA A 84 19.25 -6.20 8.35
C ALA A 84 18.22 -5.19 8.88
N GLU A 85 17.21 -4.84 8.11
CA GLU A 85 16.15 -3.91 8.51
C GLU A 85 14.86 -4.58 8.98
N ALA A 86 14.70 -5.90 8.77
CA ALA A 86 13.56 -6.64 9.26
C ALA A 86 13.57 -6.84 10.78
N ASP A 87 12.39 -6.79 11.40
CA ASP A 87 12.19 -7.13 12.81
C ASP A 87 12.02 -8.63 13.04
N LEU A 88 11.62 -9.36 11.98
CA LEU A 88 11.52 -10.82 11.95
C LEU A 88 11.81 -11.34 10.55
N VAL A 89 12.46 -12.49 10.46
CA VAL A 89 12.76 -13.15 9.17
C VAL A 89 12.03 -14.48 9.06
N VAL A 90 11.33 -14.69 7.95
CA VAL A 90 10.71 -15.95 7.58
C VAL A 90 11.61 -16.66 6.56
N LEU A 91 12.26 -17.76 6.96
CA LEU A 91 12.92 -18.65 6.03
C LEU A 91 11.86 -19.54 5.37
N LEU A 92 11.76 -19.51 4.04
CA LEU A 92 10.84 -20.32 3.25
C LEU A 92 11.61 -21.43 2.52
N THR A 93 11.29 -22.69 2.79
CA THR A 93 11.84 -23.86 2.08
C THR A 93 10.76 -24.59 1.30
N ASP A 94 11.15 -25.51 0.41
CA ASP A 94 10.23 -26.32 -0.42
C ASP A 94 10.25 -27.78 0.03
N ALA A 95 9.14 -28.24 0.61
CA ALA A 95 8.97 -29.60 1.11
C ALA A 95 9.18 -30.67 0.03
N ARG A 96 8.88 -30.38 -1.24
CA ARG A 96 8.99 -31.37 -2.33
C ARG A 96 10.43 -31.63 -2.74
N ALA A 97 11.29 -30.65 -2.54
CA ALA A 97 12.70 -30.74 -2.87
C ALA A 97 13.54 -31.23 -1.69
N GLY A 98 12.96 -31.31 -0.50
CA GLY A 98 13.69 -31.53 0.74
C GLY A 98 14.59 -30.36 1.12
N VAL A 99 15.44 -30.57 2.12
CA VAL A 99 16.47 -29.63 2.56
C VAL A 99 17.69 -29.77 1.65
N VAL A 100 17.97 -28.72 0.89
CA VAL A 100 19.15 -28.68 -0.01
C VAL A 100 20.29 -27.86 0.62
N PRO A 101 21.55 -28.01 0.14
CA PRO A 101 22.70 -27.28 0.69
C PRO A 101 22.51 -25.76 0.74
N ALA A 102 21.89 -25.17 -0.28
CA ALA A 102 21.59 -23.74 -0.31
C ALA A 102 20.64 -23.30 0.82
N ASP A 103 19.68 -24.15 1.22
CA ASP A 103 18.79 -23.85 2.35
C ASP A 103 19.56 -23.92 3.68
N ALA A 104 20.50 -24.87 3.81
CA ALA A 104 21.39 -24.98 4.97
C ALA A 104 22.37 -23.80 5.09
N GLU A 105 22.92 -23.30 3.98
CA GLU A 105 23.78 -22.11 3.94
C GLU A 105 23.02 -20.85 4.38
N ILE A 106 21.80 -20.64 3.84
CA ILE A 106 20.94 -19.51 4.22
C ILE A 106 20.57 -19.62 5.70
N ALA A 107 20.18 -20.81 6.19
CA ALA A 107 19.84 -21.03 7.59
C ALA A 107 21.04 -20.79 8.52
N ALA A 108 22.24 -21.24 8.14
CA ALA A 108 23.46 -20.99 8.90
C ALA A 108 23.75 -19.50 9.00
N TRP A 109 23.66 -18.76 7.89
CA TRP A 109 23.81 -17.30 7.90
C TRP A 109 22.75 -16.62 8.77
N LEU A 110 21.46 -16.94 8.59
CA LEU A 110 20.38 -16.31 9.36
C LEU A 110 20.53 -16.52 10.88
N ARG A 111 21.02 -17.70 11.31
CA ARG A 111 21.28 -17.99 12.74
C ARG A 111 22.41 -17.17 13.35
N THR A 112 23.31 -16.60 12.54
CA THR A 112 24.32 -15.66 13.03
C THR A 112 23.74 -14.28 13.37
N LEU A 113 22.50 -14.02 13.00
CA LEU A 113 21.82 -12.76 13.23
C LEU A 113 21.04 -12.82 14.56
N ASP A 114 21.14 -11.76 15.35
CA ASP A 114 20.33 -11.59 16.56
C ASP A 114 18.92 -11.10 16.22
N LYS A 115 18.13 -11.96 15.54
CA LYS A 115 16.79 -11.65 15.07
C LYS A 115 15.82 -12.82 15.25
N PRO A 116 14.54 -12.58 15.56
CA PRO A 116 13.51 -13.60 15.51
C PRO A 116 13.43 -14.25 14.12
N LEU A 117 13.50 -15.59 14.09
CA LEU A 117 13.39 -16.39 12.88
C LEU A 117 12.14 -17.26 12.93
N VAL A 118 11.50 -17.47 11.78
CA VAL A 118 10.41 -18.45 11.60
C VAL A 118 10.73 -19.28 10.37
N HIS A 119 10.61 -20.60 10.48
CA HIS A 119 10.81 -21.50 9.34
C HIS A 119 9.46 -21.93 8.74
N ALA A 120 9.14 -21.44 7.55
CA ALA A 120 7.97 -21.87 6.80
C ALA A 120 8.37 -22.93 5.76
N VAL A 121 7.79 -24.12 5.86
CA VAL A 121 8.03 -25.24 4.94
C VAL A 121 6.85 -25.29 3.97
N ASN A 122 7.08 -24.91 2.71
CA ASN A 122 6.03 -24.72 1.72
C ASN A 122 5.84 -25.93 0.80
N LYS A 123 4.70 -26.00 0.11
CA LYS A 123 4.34 -27.04 -0.88
C LYS A 123 4.18 -28.45 -0.29
N ILE A 124 3.67 -28.55 0.94
CA ILE A 124 3.40 -29.81 1.64
C ILE A 124 2.31 -30.69 1.00
N ASP A 125 1.71 -30.24 -0.11
CA ASP A 125 0.56 -30.90 -0.73
C ASP A 125 0.91 -32.31 -1.22
N GLY A 126 0.27 -33.31 -0.59
CA GLY A 126 0.42 -34.73 -0.93
C GLY A 126 1.66 -35.41 -0.32
N LEU A 127 2.34 -34.77 0.62
CA LEU A 127 3.50 -35.30 1.32
C LEU A 127 3.14 -35.81 2.72
N ASP A 128 3.96 -36.71 3.23
CA ASP A 128 3.92 -37.12 4.64
C ASP A 128 4.51 -36.02 5.53
N GLU A 129 3.68 -35.46 6.40
CA GLU A 129 4.03 -34.29 7.22
C GLU A 129 5.14 -34.60 8.23
N ASP A 130 5.17 -35.83 8.77
CA ASP A 130 6.18 -36.27 9.75
C ASP A 130 7.57 -36.38 9.11
N ALA A 131 7.64 -36.93 7.89
CA ALA A 131 8.88 -37.03 7.13
C ALA A 131 9.44 -35.64 6.74
N VAL A 132 8.57 -34.77 6.21
CA VAL A 132 8.93 -33.38 5.85
C VAL A 132 9.44 -32.61 7.07
N LEU A 133 8.78 -32.81 8.22
CA LEU A 133 9.18 -32.18 9.47
C LEU A 133 10.56 -32.67 9.94
N ALA A 134 10.77 -33.98 9.99
CA ALA A 134 12.03 -34.57 10.44
C ALA A 134 13.23 -34.03 9.66
N GLU A 135 13.09 -33.90 8.34
CA GLU A 135 14.12 -33.31 7.47
C GLU A 135 14.30 -31.80 7.75
N SER A 136 13.21 -31.05 7.89
CA SER A 136 13.23 -29.61 8.11
C SER A 136 13.88 -29.19 9.43
N LEU A 137 13.75 -30.03 10.47
CA LEU A 137 14.36 -29.80 11.78
C LEU A 137 15.89 -29.70 11.74
N THR A 138 16.53 -30.31 10.73
CA THR A 138 18.00 -30.27 10.56
C THR A 138 18.56 -28.86 10.37
N LEU A 139 17.72 -27.90 9.92
CA LEU A 139 18.12 -26.50 9.75
C LEU A 139 18.24 -25.73 11.08
N GLY A 140 17.68 -26.27 12.17
CA GLY A 140 17.82 -25.70 13.51
C GLY A 140 17.17 -24.32 13.68
N ILE A 141 16.10 -24.02 12.94
CA ILE A 141 15.33 -22.78 13.05
C ILE A 141 13.95 -23.09 13.60
N HIS A 142 13.58 -22.37 14.67
CA HIS A 142 12.29 -22.49 15.33
C HIS A 142 11.69 -21.11 15.59
N PRO A 143 10.34 -20.99 15.63
CA PRO A 143 9.34 -22.02 15.37
C PRO A 143 9.22 -22.38 13.87
N TYR A 144 8.71 -23.59 13.57
CA TYR A 144 8.43 -24.03 12.19
C TYR A 144 6.94 -24.06 11.89
N CYS A 145 6.58 -23.91 10.61
CA CYS A 145 5.20 -23.93 10.13
C CYS A 145 5.12 -24.68 8.80
N LEU A 146 4.34 -25.76 8.75
CA LEU A 146 4.02 -26.45 7.50
C LEU A 146 2.90 -25.70 6.77
N ILE A 147 3.14 -25.31 5.52
CA ILE A 147 2.19 -24.53 4.73
C ILE A 147 2.03 -25.02 3.29
N SER A 148 0.88 -24.70 2.70
CA SER A 148 0.72 -24.64 1.25
C SER A 148 0.24 -23.25 0.86
N ALA A 149 1.15 -22.42 0.37
CA ALA A 149 0.84 -21.04 0.00
C ALA A 149 -0.15 -20.96 -1.19
N SER A 150 -0.08 -21.90 -2.14
CA SER A 150 -0.99 -21.96 -3.30
C SER A 150 -2.42 -22.32 -2.88
N HIS A 151 -2.58 -23.20 -1.90
CA HIS A 151 -3.89 -23.63 -1.38
C HIS A 151 -4.32 -22.88 -0.12
N ARG A 152 -3.54 -21.89 0.32
CA ARG A 152 -3.75 -21.10 1.56
C ARG A 152 -3.86 -21.94 2.83
N ARG A 153 -3.27 -23.14 2.86
CA ARG A 153 -3.24 -24.03 4.03
C ARG A 153 -2.11 -23.59 4.97
N GLY A 154 -2.40 -23.51 6.27
CA GLY A 154 -1.41 -23.18 7.31
C GLY A 154 -1.03 -21.70 7.40
N LEU A 155 -1.57 -20.83 6.52
CA LEU A 155 -1.23 -19.40 6.51
C LEU A 155 -1.72 -18.66 7.76
N ASP A 156 -2.87 -19.03 8.31
CA ASP A 156 -3.41 -18.39 9.52
C ASP A 156 -2.55 -18.73 10.75
N HIS A 157 -2.06 -19.97 10.83
CA HIS A 157 -1.13 -20.40 11.88
C HIS A 157 0.21 -19.68 11.73
N LEU A 158 0.80 -19.67 10.53
CA LEU A 158 2.02 -18.93 10.23
C LEU A 158 1.88 -17.43 10.58
N SER A 159 0.75 -16.83 10.25
CA SER A 159 0.41 -15.44 10.59
C SER A 159 0.42 -15.20 12.10
N GLY A 160 -0.16 -16.12 12.88
CA GLY A 160 -0.12 -16.08 14.35
C GLY A 160 1.29 -16.21 14.92
N VAL A 161 2.08 -17.13 14.38
CA VAL A 161 3.48 -17.35 14.78
C VAL A 161 4.34 -16.13 14.48
N ILE A 162 4.24 -15.56 13.28
CA ILE A 162 4.93 -14.31 12.92
C ILE A 162 4.50 -13.18 13.85
N SER A 163 3.19 -12.99 14.04
CA SER A 163 2.67 -11.92 14.90
C SER A 163 3.16 -12.02 16.36
N GLY A 164 3.28 -13.24 16.89
CA GLY A 164 3.78 -13.51 18.23
C GLY A 164 5.31 -13.32 18.37
N GLY A 165 6.07 -13.57 17.30
CA GLY A 165 7.52 -13.36 17.28
C GLY A 165 7.95 -11.92 17.02
N LEU A 166 7.05 -11.08 16.50
CA LEU A 166 7.32 -9.67 16.28
C LEU A 166 7.47 -8.93 17.62
N PRO A 167 8.34 -7.91 17.70
CA PRO A 167 8.47 -7.06 18.87
C PRO A 167 7.10 -6.58 19.33
N LYS A 168 6.79 -6.56 20.63
CA LYS A 168 5.49 -6.01 21.07
C LYS A 168 5.37 -4.57 20.54
N ALA A 169 4.21 -4.23 19.99
CA ALA A 169 3.91 -2.83 19.73
C ALA A 169 4.14 -2.08 21.05
N ALA A 170 4.83 -0.94 21.00
CA ALA A 170 4.72 -0.03 22.12
C ALA A 170 3.22 0.15 22.36
N GLU A 171 2.75 -0.01 23.60
CA GLU A 171 1.39 0.38 23.93
C GLU A 171 1.27 1.84 23.49
N GLU A 172 0.53 2.06 22.40
CA GLU A 172 -0.05 3.35 22.10
C GLU A 172 -0.97 3.62 23.29
N ALA A 173 -0.41 4.15 24.37
CA ALA A 173 -1.20 5.00 25.25
C ALA A 173 -1.91 5.94 24.29
N GLU A 174 -3.21 6.15 24.47
CA GLU A 174 -3.96 7.20 23.79
C GLU A 174 -3.33 8.55 24.15
N ALA A 175 -2.18 8.84 23.56
CA ALA A 175 -1.56 10.13 23.60
C ALA A 175 -2.55 11.02 22.87
N ALA A 176 -2.97 12.09 23.54
CA ALA A 176 -3.83 13.08 22.95
C ALA A 176 -3.31 13.42 21.54
N PRO A 177 -4.20 13.53 20.53
CA PRO A 177 -3.79 13.74 19.16
C PRO A 177 -2.80 14.90 19.10
N VAL A 178 -1.57 14.61 18.71
CA VAL A 178 -0.53 15.63 18.64
C VAL A 178 -0.97 16.63 17.57
N GLU A 179 -1.28 17.84 18.01
CA GLU A 179 -1.83 18.89 17.15
C GLU A 179 -0.83 19.28 16.06
N GLY A 180 -1.17 19.07 14.79
CA GLY A 180 -0.35 19.43 13.63
C GLY A 180 -0.37 18.40 12.50
N ILE A 181 0.28 18.74 11.39
CA ILE A 181 0.32 17.90 10.18
C ILE A 181 1.51 16.94 10.26
N HIS A 182 1.24 15.65 10.41
CA HIS A 182 2.26 14.61 10.23
C HIS A 182 2.67 14.53 8.76
N LEU A 183 3.90 14.96 8.47
CA LEU A 183 4.45 15.12 7.13
C LEU A 183 5.66 14.19 6.94
N ALA A 184 5.63 13.37 5.89
CA ALA A 184 6.80 12.61 5.44
C ALA A 184 7.32 13.16 4.12
N LEU A 185 8.64 13.33 4.02
CA LEU A 185 9.33 13.63 2.76
C LEU A 185 9.98 12.36 2.24
N ILE A 186 9.48 11.85 1.11
CA ILE A 186 10.00 10.64 0.47
C ILE A 186 10.50 10.94 -0.94
N GLY A 187 11.30 10.05 -1.51
CA GLY A 187 11.85 10.22 -2.86
C GLY A 187 13.19 9.50 -3.00
N ARG A 188 13.63 9.31 -4.25
CA ARG A 188 14.91 8.66 -4.57
C ARG A 188 16.11 9.36 -3.93
N PRO A 189 17.26 8.69 -3.77
CA PRO A 189 18.51 9.37 -3.43
C PRO A 189 18.75 10.59 -4.32
N ASN A 190 19.40 11.63 -3.80
CA ASN A 190 19.81 12.84 -4.54
C ASN A 190 18.69 13.74 -5.13
N THR A 191 17.42 13.44 -4.84
CA THR A 191 16.26 14.30 -5.19
C THR A 191 16.24 15.63 -4.46
N GLY A 192 17.06 15.83 -3.43
CA GLY A 192 17.16 17.08 -2.65
C GLY A 192 16.33 17.11 -1.37
N LYS A 193 15.89 15.95 -0.84
CA LYS A 193 15.12 15.84 0.42
C LYS A 193 15.79 16.52 1.61
N SER A 194 17.07 16.23 1.85
CA SER A 194 17.81 16.81 2.98
C SER A 194 17.97 18.32 2.81
N THR A 195 18.20 18.80 1.59
CA THR A 195 18.24 20.23 1.27
C THR A 195 16.90 20.91 1.58
N LEU A 196 15.79 20.30 1.15
CA LEU A 196 14.46 20.82 1.40
C LEU A 196 14.13 20.82 2.90
N LEU A 197 14.47 19.75 3.61
CA LEU A 197 14.25 19.64 5.04
C LEU A 197 15.06 20.69 5.82
N ASN A 198 16.33 20.89 5.49
CA ASN A 198 17.16 21.90 6.14
C ASN A 198 16.60 23.31 5.90
N ARG A 199 16.11 23.59 4.69
CA ARG A 199 15.46 24.86 4.38
C ARG A 199 14.14 25.02 5.14
N PHE A 200 13.32 23.96 5.18
CA PHE A 200 12.07 23.91 5.92
C PHE A 200 12.30 24.15 7.43
N LEU A 201 13.45 23.71 7.97
CA LEU A 201 13.86 23.93 9.36
C LEU A 201 14.55 25.28 9.63
N GLY A 202 15.15 25.90 8.62
CA GLY A 202 16.07 27.03 8.79
C GLY A 202 15.48 28.42 8.55
N GLU A 203 14.33 28.54 7.87
CA GLU A 203 13.80 29.86 7.45
C GLU A 203 13.01 30.62 8.54
N GLU A 204 12.49 29.98 9.58
CA GLU A 204 11.91 30.65 10.76
C GLU A 204 12.16 29.81 12.01
N ARG A 205 12.08 30.44 13.19
CA ARG A 205 12.37 29.87 14.52
C ARG A 205 11.72 28.50 14.72
N ALA A 206 12.38 27.45 14.25
CA ALA A 206 12.13 26.11 14.70
C ALA A 206 12.43 26.13 16.19
N LEU A 207 11.38 26.17 17.02
CA LEU A 207 11.44 25.63 18.37
C LEU A 207 11.65 24.12 18.21
N ALA A 208 12.81 23.73 17.69
CA ALA A 208 13.35 22.40 17.81
C ALA A 208 13.71 22.26 19.28
N THR A 209 12.70 22.03 20.12
CA THR A 209 12.89 21.56 21.47
C THR A 209 13.20 20.07 21.33
N PRO A 210 14.45 19.62 21.53
CA PRO A 210 14.67 18.22 21.80
C PRO A 210 13.98 17.93 23.14
N VAL A 211 12.93 17.12 23.13
CA VAL A 211 12.40 16.62 24.40
C VAL A 211 13.40 15.59 24.92
N ALA A 212 14.31 16.02 25.79
CA ALA A 212 15.04 15.10 26.64
C ALA A 212 14.02 14.47 27.61
N GLY A 213 13.53 13.27 27.29
CA GLY A 213 12.65 12.52 28.20
C GLY A 213 11.51 11.71 27.58
N THR A 214 11.27 11.74 26.26
CA THR A 214 10.20 10.90 25.65
C THR A 214 10.78 9.84 24.72
N THR A 215 11.09 8.68 25.27
CA THR A 215 11.56 7.47 24.57
C THR A 215 10.45 6.70 23.85
N ARG A 216 9.36 7.33 23.42
CA ARG A 216 8.18 6.60 22.93
C ARG A 216 7.43 7.15 21.72
N ASP A 217 7.74 8.37 21.25
CA ASP A 217 7.14 8.91 20.03
C ASP A 217 8.24 9.44 19.09
N PRO A 218 8.45 8.83 17.92
CA PRO A 218 9.43 9.30 16.94
C PRO A 218 8.85 10.48 16.13
N ILE A 219 8.57 11.59 16.82
CA ILE A 219 8.39 12.91 16.21
C ILE A 219 9.79 13.53 16.15
N HIS A 220 10.42 13.47 14.97
CA HIS A 220 11.83 13.81 14.86
C HIS A 220 12.10 15.31 14.70
N ALA A 221 11.13 16.08 14.23
CA ALA A 221 11.17 17.54 14.27
C ALA A 221 9.77 18.14 14.26
N ARG A 222 9.56 19.19 15.06
CA ARG A 222 8.37 20.04 15.04
C ARG A 222 8.74 21.37 14.41
N VAL A 223 7.94 21.80 13.45
CA VAL A 223 8.14 23.06 12.72
C VAL A 223 6.82 23.80 12.69
N GLU A 224 6.86 25.10 12.93
CA GLU A 224 5.74 25.98 12.70
C GLU A 224 6.07 26.86 11.50
N ARG A 225 5.16 26.91 10.51
CA ARG A 225 5.31 27.74 9.33
C ARG A 225 3.95 28.26 8.91
N ASP A 226 3.84 29.55 8.64
CA ASP A 226 2.59 30.21 8.23
C ASP A 226 1.42 29.95 9.22
N GLY A 227 1.73 29.88 10.52
CA GLY A 227 0.77 29.56 11.58
C GLY A 227 0.32 28.09 11.64
N GLN A 228 0.91 27.22 10.81
CA GLN A 228 0.61 25.80 10.78
C GLN A 228 1.72 24.98 11.45
N LYS A 229 1.33 24.09 12.36
CA LYS A 229 2.22 23.11 13.00
C LYS A 229 2.43 21.90 12.10
N PHE A 230 3.67 21.53 11.85
CA PHE A 230 4.12 20.36 11.12
C PHE A 230 4.96 19.44 12.01
N HIS A 231 4.70 18.15 11.92
CA HIS A 231 5.47 17.08 12.56
C HIS A 231 6.16 16.27 11.48
N LEU A 232 7.48 16.45 11.33
CA LEU A 232 8.25 15.73 10.33
C LEU A 232 8.55 14.31 10.82
N VAL A 233 8.08 13.34 10.06
CA VAL A 233 8.25 11.91 10.34
C VAL A 233 9.55 11.40 9.72
N ASP A 234 10.28 10.57 10.47
CA ASP A 234 11.51 9.87 10.10
C ASP A 234 12.65 10.75 9.57
N THR A 235 12.98 11.83 10.31
CA THR A 235 14.12 12.70 9.98
C THR A 235 15.46 12.23 10.56
N ALA A 236 15.48 11.10 11.30
CA ALA A 236 16.70 10.52 11.87
C ALA A 236 17.73 10.12 10.80
N GLY A 237 17.27 9.72 9.60
CA GLY A 237 18.14 9.50 8.44
C GLY A 237 18.64 10.79 7.77
N MET A 238 18.00 11.94 8.04
CA MET A 238 18.29 13.24 7.41
C MET A 238 19.20 14.15 8.24
N ARG A 239 19.42 13.84 9.52
CA ARG A 239 20.17 14.67 10.49
C ARG A 239 21.66 14.29 10.63
N ARG A 240 22.32 13.75 9.60
CA ARG A 240 23.78 13.57 9.66
C ARG A 240 24.52 14.86 9.28
N ARG A 241 25.54 15.20 10.07
CA ARG A 241 26.36 16.41 9.96
C ARG A 241 27.06 16.48 8.59
N PRO A 242 27.33 17.69 8.04
CA PRO A 242 28.20 17.83 6.89
C PRO A 242 29.59 17.30 7.27
N GLY A 243 30.12 16.32 6.52
CA GLY A 243 31.49 15.81 6.69
C GLY A 243 31.63 14.37 7.20
N SER A 244 30.56 13.59 7.39
CA SER A 244 30.73 12.13 7.59
C SER A 244 30.90 11.42 6.24
N HIS A 245 32.12 10.96 5.98
CA HIS A 245 32.50 10.16 4.81
C HIS A 245 31.54 8.99 4.55
N GLU A 246 31.21 8.83 3.26
CA GLU A 246 30.71 7.64 2.56
C GLU A 246 30.42 6.41 3.43
N GLY A 247 29.16 6.27 3.85
CA GLY A 247 28.73 5.14 4.67
C GLY A 247 27.22 5.00 4.69
N ILE A 248 26.63 4.67 3.52
CA ILE A 248 25.22 4.28 3.34
C ILE A 248 24.22 5.39 3.75
N GLU A 249 24.20 6.50 3.01
CA GLU A 249 22.99 7.32 2.83
C GLU A 249 22.01 6.65 1.85
N ARG A 250 21.83 5.33 1.97
CA ARG A 250 20.70 4.66 1.34
C ARG A 250 19.54 4.88 2.29
N PHE A 251 18.73 5.89 2.01
CA PHE A 251 17.32 5.84 2.39
C PHE A 251 16.80 4.49 1.92
N SER A 252 16.73 3.52 2.82
CA SER A 252 16.11 2.26 2.49
C SER A 252 14.65 2.56 2.19
N THR A 253 14.17 2.00 1.09
CA THR A 253 12.75 2.01 0.73
C THR A 253 11.88 1.63 1.94
N ILE A 254 12.36 0.76 2.83
CA ILE A 254 11.67 0.34 4.05
C ILE A 254 11.41 1.51 5.01
N LYS A 255 12.41 2.36 5.27
CA LYS A 255 12.25 3.55 6.12
C LYS A 255 11.27 4.54 5.50
N ALA A 256 11.36 4.78 4.19
CA ALA A 256 10.40 5.62 3.48
C ALA A 256 8.97 5.07 3.61
N MET A 257 8.78 3.75 3.55
CA MET A 257 7.48 3.10 3.76
C MET A 257 6.97 3.24 5.20
N GLN A 258 7.85 3.06 6.19
CA GLN A 258 7.50 3.24 7.62
C GLN A 258 7.12 4.70 7.92
N ALA A 259 7.86 5.66 7.37
CA ALA A 259 7.58 7.09 7.49
C ALA A 259 6.21 7.46 6.88
N MET A 260 5.93 6.96 5.68
CA MET A 260 4.66 7.13 4.99
C MET A 260 3.48 6.66 5.84
N GLU A 261 3.61 5.54 6.55
CA GLU A 261 2.52 4.97 7.34
C GLU A 261 2.21 5.71 8.65
N ARG A 262 3.07 6.65 9.04
CA ARG A 262 2.82 7.55 10.16
C ARG A 262 2.42 8.95 9.72
N ALA A 263 2.62 9.27 8.45
CA ALA A 263 2.27 10.54 7.88
C ALA A 263 0.77 10.63 7.57
N GLY A 264 0.19 11.81 7.76
CA GLY A 264 -1.11 12.16 7.19
C GLY A 264 -0.96 12.63 5.74
N VAL A 265 0.14 13.32 5.45
CA VAL A 265 0.50 13.81 4.11
C VAL A 265 1.93 13.43 3.77
N VAL A 266 2.14 12.97 2.55
CA VAL A 266 3.43 12.56 2.01
C VAL A 266 3.78 13.48 0.84
N VAL A 267 4.95 14.10 0.92
CA VAL A 267 5.57 14.83 -0.19
C VAL A 267 6.53 13.90 -0.88
N LEU A 268 6.20 13.50 -2.11
CA LEU A 268 7.08 12.73 -2.97
C LEU A 268 7.95 13.68 -3.80
N MET A 269 9.21 13.80 -3.40
CA MET A 269 10.22 14.58 -4.11
C MET A 269 10.81 13.82 -5.29
N MET A 270 10.84 14.47 -6.44
CA MET A 270 11.39 13.98 -7.69
C MET A 270 12.40 14.99 -8.24
N ASP A 271 13.47 14.49 -8.85
CA ASP A 271 14.48 15.31 -9.50
C ASP A 271 14.04 15.64 -10.93
N SER A 272 13.72 16.91 -11.18
CA SER A 272 13.23 17.32 -12.49
C SER A 272 14.30 17.28 -13.58
N THR A 273 15.59 17.21 -13.23
CA THR A 273 16.67 17.09 -14.22
C THR A 273 16.83 15.67 -14.78
N GLU A 274 16.34 14.67 -14.06
CA GLU A 274 16.39 13.27 -14.47
C GLU A 274 15.05 12.78 -15.07
N GLY A 275 14.02 13.63 -15.07
CA GLY A 275 12.66 13.23 -15.43
C GLY A 275 12.01 12.31 -14.39
N ILE A 276 10.87 11.71 -14.76
CA ILE A 276 10.12 10.82 -13.89
C ILE A 276 10.58 9.38 -14.09
N THR A 277 11.23 8.81 -13.07
CA THR A 277 11.74 7.44 -13.14
C THR A 277 10.70 6.42 -12.70
N ASP A 278 10.96 5.15 -13.02
CA ASP A 278 10.08 4.06 -12.54
C ASP A 278 10.05 4.01 -11.02
N GLN A 279 11.17 4.25 -10.33
CA GLN A 279 11.19 4.25 -8.87
C GLN A 279 10.34 5.37 -8.26
N ASP A 280 10.22 6.52 -8.91
CA ASP A 280 9.30 7.58 -8.49
C ASP A 280 7.83 7.12 -8.62
N ALA A 281 7.48 6.48 -9.74
CA ALA A 281 6.16 5.90 -9.94
C ALA A 281 5.83 4.81 -8.92
N ARG A 282 6.80 3.96 -8.56
CA ARG A 282 6.65 2.94 -7.51
C ARG A 282 6.33 3.57 -6.16
N LEU A 283 7.14 4.54 -5.73
CA LEU A 283 6.93 5.23 -4.46
C LEU A 283 5.55 5.93 -4.43
N ALA A 284 5.15 6.59 -5.52
CA ALA A 284 3.82 7.19 -5.64
C ALA A 284 2.70 6.14 -5.50
N GLY A 285 2.85 4.98 -6.14
CA GLY A 285 1.90 3.86 -6.06
C GLY A 285 1.67 3.42 -4.62
N HIS A 286 2.76 3.24 -3.86
CA HIS A 286 2.69 2.85 -2.46
C HIS A 286 2.00 3.89 -1.57
N VAL A 287 2.20 5.19 -1.81
CA VAL A 287 1.49 6.25 -1.09
C VAL A 287 -0.02 6.19 -1.35
N VAL A 288 -0.41 6.01 -2.62
CA VAL A 288 -1.81 5.89 -3.01
C VAL A 288 -2.46 4.65 -2.39
N GLU A 289 -1.75 3.51 -2.38
CA GLU A 289 -2.21 2.26 -1.75
C GLU A 289 -2.35 2.39 -0.23
N ALA A 290 -1.42 3.09 0.42
CA ALA A 290 -1.48 3.38 1.85
C ALA A 290 -2.61 4.38 2.21
N GLY A 291 -3.24 5.01 1.22
CA GLY A 291 -4.35 5.93 1.43
C GLY A 291 -3.95 7.26 2.03
N ARG A 292 -2.67 7.65 1.93
CA ARG A 292 -2.15 8.90 2.50
C ARG A 292 -2.38 10.05 1.55
N GLY A 293 -2.46 11.26 2.11
CA GLY A 293 -2.43 12.47 1.29
C GLY A 293 -1.13 12.53 0.49
N LEU A 294 -1.20 12.80 -0.82
CA LEU A 294 -0.03 12.83 -1.69
C LEU A 294 0.14 14.21 -2.32
N VAL A 295 1.34 14.77 -2.23
CA VAL A 295 1.80 15.95 -2.96
C VAL A 295 3.03 15.55 -3.78
N LEU A 296 3.04 15.89 -5.07
CA LEU A 296 4.16 15.64 -5.97
C LEU A 296 5.05 16.88 -6.03
N ALA A 297 6.31 16.75 -5.65
CA ALA A 297 7.27 17.84 -5.53
C ALA A 297 8.38 17.70 -6.59
N LEU A 298 8.31 18.50 -7.66
CA LEU A 298 9.30 18.56 -8.72
C LEU A 298 10.42 19.52 -8.33
N ASN A 299 11.54 18.98 -7.86
CA ASN A 299 12.68 19.74 -7.36
C ASN A 299 13.71 20.03 -8.46
N LYS A 300 14.64 20.98 -8.20
CA LYS A 300 15.66 21.48 -9.15
C LYS A 300 15.05 22.14 -10.40
N TRP A 301 13.87 22.74 -10.24
CA TRP A 301 13.11 23.34 -11.34
C TRP A 301 13.77 24.59 -11.93
N ASP A 302 14.61 25.25 -11.13
CA ASP A 302 15.39 26.43 -11.49
C ASP A 302 16.39 26.16 -12.61
N GLY A 303 16.98 24.96 -12.66
CA GLY A 303 17.99 24.58 -13.66
C GLY A 303 17.44 24.14 -15.01
N LEU A 304 16.11 24.10 -15.20
CA LEU A 304 15.49 23.59 -16.42
C LEU A 304 15.12 24.69 -17.43
N GLY A 305 15.42 24.43 -18.71
CA GLY A 305 14.89 25.20 -19.84
C GLY A 305 13.40 24.94 -20.10
N GLU A 306 12.75 25.79 -20.89
CA GLU A 306 11.30 25.70 -21.15
C GLU A 306 10.88 24.37 -21.80
N SER A 307 11.68 23.85 -22.74
CA SER A 307 11.43 22.57 -23.40
C SER A 307 11.48 21.41 -22.40
N GLN A 308 12.51 21.37 -21.54
CA GLN A 308 12.66 20.34 -20.52
C GLN A 308 11.52 20.38 -19.50
N ARG A 309 11.11 21.58 -19.06
CA ARG A 309 9.95 21.75 -18.16
C ARG A 309 8.68 21.15 -18.74
N LYS A 310 8.41 21.36 -20.04
CA LYS A 310 7.26 20.76 -20.74
C LYS A 310 7.36 19.24 -20.76
N THR A 311 8.53 18.69 -21.07
CA THR A 311 8.77 17.24 -21.07
C THR A 311 8.48 16.61 -19.71
N VAL A 312 9.02 17.18 -18.62
CA VAL A 312 8.81 16.65 -17.26
C VAL A 312 7.32 16.63 -16.88
N LEU A 313 6.57 17.69 -17.22
CA LEU A 313 5.13 17.74 -16.92
C LEU A 313 4.32 16.70 -17.73
N ILE A 314 4.72 16.43 -18.97
CA ILE A 314 4.13 15.35 -19.79
C ILE A 314 4.42 14.00 -19.13
N GLU A 315 5.67 13.74 -18.74
CA GLU A 315 6.06 12.50 -18.07
C GLU A 315 5.30 12.27 -16.77
N VAL A 316 5.06 13.31 -15.97
CA VAL A 316 4.18 13.21 -14.78
C VAL A 316 2.79 12.75 -15.18
N GLY A 317 2.18 13.36 -16.20
CA GLY A 317 0.83 13.01 -16.66
C GLY A 317 0.71 11.60 -17.26
N GLU A 318 1.79 11.09 -17.85
CA GLU A 318 1.86 9.79 -18.50
C GLU A 318 2.23 8.65 -17.55
N ARG A 319 3.25 8.84 -16.70
CA ARG A 319 3.75 7.82 -15.77
C ARG A 319 2.97 7.77 -14.46
N LEU A 320 2.42 8.90 -13.99
CA LEU A 320 1.70 9.01 -12.72
C LEU A 320 0.19 9.16 -12.90
N GLN A 321 -0.39 8.49 -13.92
CA GLN A 321 -1.83 8.56 -14.22
C GLN A 321 -2.72 8.17 -13.03
N PHE A 322 -2.29 7.21 -12.23
CA PHE A 322 -2.97 6.76 -11.02
C PHE A 322 -2.96 7.81 -9.89
N ALA A 323 -1.97 8.71 -9.90
CA ALA A 323 -1.79 9.78 -8.91
C ALA A 323 -2.24 11.16 -9.41
N ARG A 324 -3.03 11.24 -10.50
CA ARG A 324 -3.56 12.51 -11.06
C ARG A 324 -4.32 13.42 -10.10
N HIS A 325 -4.78 12.87 -8.98
CA HIS A 325 -5.45 13.62 -7.93
C HIS A 325 -4.48 14.42 -7.06
N ALA A 326 -3.18 14.07 -7.05
CA ALA A 326 -2.16 14.74 -6.29
C ALA A 326 -1.77 16.08 -6.93
N PRO A 327 -1.72 17.18 -6.16
CA PRO A 327 -1.18 18.44 -6.66
C PRO A 327 0.30 18.29 -6.99
N VAL A 328 0.72 18.92 -8.09
CA VAL A 328 2.11 19.01 -8.53
C VAL A 328 2.63 20.39 -8.17
N VAL A 329 3.71 20.43 -7.40
CA VAL A 329 4.39 21.65 -6.98
C VAL A 329 5.80 21.63 -7.54
N THR A 330 6.19 22.68 -8.25
CA THR A 330 7.55 22.88 -8.75
C THR A 330 8.34 23.75 -7.79
N LEU A 331 9.54 23.34 -7.41
CA LEU A 331 10.37 24.08 -6.45
C LEU A 331 11.87 23.96 -6.72
N SER A 332 12.62 24.80 -6.04
CA SER A 332 14.05 24.67 -5.83
C SER A 332 14.34 24.58 -4.35
N ALA A 333 14.68 23.39 -3.85
CA ALA A 333 15.11 23.22 -2.47
C ALA A 333 16.38 24.03 -2.18
N LEU A 334 17.24 24.21 -3.19
CA LEU A 334 18.50 24.95 -3.06
C LEU A 334 18.26 26.46 -2.96
N HIS A 335 17.31 27.03 -3.70
CA HIS A 335 17.05 28.48 -3.74
C HIS A 335 15.83 28.93 -2.91
N GLY A 336 14.93 28.02 -2.57
CA GLY A 336 13.72 28.26 -1.77
C GLY A 336 12.47 28.65 -2.56
N SER A 337 12.58 28.82 -3.88
CA SER A 337 11.41 29.02 -4.74
C SER A 337 10.47 27.81 -4.68
N GLY A 338 9.16 28.03 -4.63
CA GLY A 338 8.15 26.96 -4.57
C GLY A 338 7.83 26.44 -3.16
N LEU A 339 8.52 26.92 -2.11
CA LEU A 339 8.35 26.38 -0.74
C LEU A 339 7.02 26.80 -0.09
N GLY A 340 6.56 28.02 -0.36
CA GLY A 340 5.25 28.48 0.11
C GLY A 340 4.11 27.73 -0.58
N GLU A 341 4.23 27.51 -1.89
CA GLU A 341 3.29 26.71 -2.67
C GLU A 341 3.23 25.26 -2.19
N LEU A 342 4.39 24.68 -1.84
CA LEU A 342 4.47 23.34 -1.26
C LEU A 342 3.74 23.27 0.08
N THR A 343 4.00 24.24 0.96
CA THR A 343 3.38 24.32 2.28
C THR A 343 1.86 24.46 2.15
N GLY A 344 1.39 25.38 1.31
CA GLY A 344 -0.03 25.56 1.02
C GLY A 344 -0.70 24.30 0.44
N ALA A 345 -0.03 23.58 -0.46
CA ALA A 345 -0.51 22.32 -1.00
C ALA A 345 -0.63 21.24 0.08
N VAL A 346 0.37 21.10 0.96
CA VAL A 346 0.33 20.15 2.08
C VAL A 346 -0.82 20.45 3.03
N VAL A 347 -1.02 21.71 3.41
CA VAL A 347 -2.15 22.12 4.28
C VAL A 347 -3.49 21.84 3.62
N HIS A 348 -3.62 22.16 2.33
CA HIS A 348 -4.84 21.88 1.57
C HIS A 348 -5.15 20.39 1.57
N VAL A 349 -4.17 19.54 1.19
CA VAL A 349 -4.34 18.09 1.14
C VAL A 349 -4.66 17.52 2.52
N HIS A 350 -3.98 17.96 3.57
CA HIS A 350 -4.27 17.54 4.95
C HIS A 350 -5.73 17.83 5.33
N ARG A 351 -6.18 19.07 5.10
CA ARG A 351 -7.55 19.47 5.40
C ARG A 351 -8.57 18.61 4.64
N ARG A 352 -8.31 18.32 3.36
CA ARG A 352 -9.19 17.46 2.54
C ARG A 352 -9.19 16.01 2.99
N ALA A 353 -8.03 15.46 3.36
CA ALA A 353 -7.92 14.10 3.90
C ALA A 353 -8.64 13.94 5.25
N SER A 354 -8.68 15.01 6.05
CA SER A 354 -9.35 15.05 7.36
C SER A 354 -10.81 15.54 7.29
N THR A 355 -11.36 15.77 6.10
CA THR A 355 -12.73 16.27 5.95
C THR A 355 -13.74 15.17 6.23
N ASP A 356 -14.74 15.44 7.08
CA ASP A 356 -15.84 14.51 7.29
C ASP A 356 -16.70 14.38 6.02
N LEU A 357 -17.20 13.18 5.75
CA LEU A 357 -18.00 12.85 4.57
C LEU A 357 -19.39 12.37 5.00
N PRO A 358 -20.33 13.29 5.31
CA PRO A 358 -21.65 12.92 5.79
C PRO A 358 -22.40 12.03 4.81
N THR A 359 -23.00 10.95 5.32
CA THR A 359 -23.84 10.00 4.56
C THR A 359 -24.87 10.67 3.64
N PRO A 360 -25.61 11.72 4.07
CA PRO A 360 -26.54 12.41 3.18
C PRO A 360 -25.85 13.08 1.98
N ALA A 361 -24.68 13.69 2.19
CA ALA A 361 -23.91 14.32 1.12
C ALA A 361 -23.37 13.28 0.13
N LEU A 362 -22.78 12.20 0.64
CA LEU A 362 -22.29 11.08 -0.18
C LEU A 362 -23.41 10.45 -1.01
N THR A 363 -24.57 10.24 -0.40
CA THR A 363 -25.72 9.66 -1.09
C THR A 363 -26.27 10.59 -2.17
N ARG A 364 -26.29 11.91 -1.95
CA ARG A 364 -26.65 12.88 -3.00
C ARG A 364 -25.66 12.87 -4.16
N ALA A 365 -24.35 12.88 -3.87
CA ALA A 365 -23.31 12.81 -4.88
C ALA A 365 -23.39 11.52 -5.70
N LEU A 366 -23.66 10.38 -5.04
CA LEU A 366 -23.90 9.10 -5.72
C LEU A 366 -25.08 9.18 -6.68
N ARG A 367 -26.22 9.72 -6.23
CA ARG A 367 -27.44 9.83 -7.05
C ARG A 367 -27.20 10.71 -8.28
N ALA A 368 -26.57 11.87 -8.09
CA ALA A 368 -26.22 12.76 -9.19
C ALA A 368 -25.28 12.10 -10.21
N ALA A 369 -24.30 11.31 -9.75
CA ALA A 369 -23.40 10.57 -10.64
C ALA A 369 -24.14 9.47 -11.42
N VAL A 370 -25.00 8.71 -10.76
CA VAL A 370 -25.82 7.65 -11.38
C VAL A 370 -26.82 8.21 -12.38
N GLU A 371 -27.42 9.37 -12.09
CA GLU A 371 -28.35 10.06 -12.98
C GLU A 371 -27.64 10.58 -14.23
N ALA A 372 -26.48 11.21 -14.07
CA ALA A 372 -25.70 11.70 -15.19
C ALA A 372 -25.18 10.55 -16.08
N HIS A 373 -24.73 9.45 -15.49
CA HIS A 373 -24.21 8.28 -16.20
C HIS A 373 -24.72 6.99 -15.55
N PRO A 374 -25.82 6.41 -16.05
CA PRO A 374 -26.40 5.19 -15.49
C PRO A 374 -25.42 3.99 -15.52
N PRO A 375 -25.45 3.10 -14.50
CA PRO A 375 -24.65 1.88 -14.51
C PRO A 375 -24.96 1.00 -15.73
N PRO A 376 -23.93 0.47 -16.42
CA PRO A 376 -24.14 -0.40 -17.56
C PRO A 376 -24.91 -1.66 -17.16
N GLY A 377 -25.81 -2.12 -18.03
CA GLY A 377 -26.56 -3.37 -17.84
C GLY A 377 -25.75 -4.60 -18.21
N GLY A 378 -25.84 -5.67 -17.42
CA GLY A 378 -25.28 -6.98 -17.73
C GLY A 378 -26.35 -8.06 -17.95
N LYS A 379 -25.91 -9.33 -18.15
CA LYS A 379 -26.81 -10.50 -18.14
C LYS A 379 -27.53 -10.59 -16.78
N GLY A 380 -28.77 -10.12 -16.74
CA GLY A 380 -29.61 -10.12 -15.54
C GLY A 380 -30.15 -8.75 -15.13
N GLY A 381 -29.61 -7.63 -15.65
CA GLY A 381 -30.03 -6.24 -15.38
C GLY A 381 -28.88 -5.36 -14.86
N SER A 382 -29.12 -4.06 -14.68
CA SER A 382 -28.12 -3.12 -14.15
C SER A 382 -27.97 -3.20 -12.63
N ALA A 383 -26.80 -2.81 -12.13
CA ALA A 383 -26.56 -2.63 -10.71
C ALA A 383 -27.42 -1.48 -10.17
N LYS A 384 -28.04 -1.67 -9.01
CA LYS A 384 -28.85 -0.63 -8.35
C LYS A 384 -28.12 -0.11 -7.13
N LEU A 385 -27.56 1.08 -7.22
CA LEU A 385 -26.82 1.74 -6.13
C LEU A 385 -27.82 2.58 -5.31
N ARG A 386 -27.96 2.29 -4.01
CA ARG A 386 -29.03 2.84 -3.17
C ARG A 386 -28.58 4.04 -2.35
N TYR A 387 -27.48 3.88 -1.63
CA TYR A 387 -26.90 4.92 -0.77
C TYR A 387 -25.40 4.69 -0.56
N ALA A 388 -24.72 5.73 -0.09
CA ALA A 388 -23.30 5.70 0.22
C ALA A 388 -23.04 6.31 1.60
N HIS A 389 -22.08 5.76 2.34
CA HIS A 389 -21.60 6.29 3.62
C HIS A 389 -20.07 6.20 3.70
N ALA A 390 -19.47 6.97 4.60
CA ALA A 390 -18.03 6.91 4.86
C ALA A 390 -17.66 5.61 5.58
N GLY A 391 -16.54 5.00 5.20
CA GLY A 391 -16.01 3.75 5.77
C GLY A 391 -14.63 3.88 6.40
N GLY A 392 -14.12 5.10 6.55
CA GLY A 392 -12.78 5.42 7.04
C GLY A 392 -12.17 6.65 6.37
N LEU A 393 -11.21 7.29 7.01
CA LEU A 393 -10.50 8.47 6.51
C LEU A 393 -9.15 8.15 5.86
N PHE A 394 -8.46 7.10 6.35
CA PHE A 394 -7.13 6.69 5.88
C PHE A 394 -7.10 5.17 5.57
N PRO A 395 -7.37 4.76 4.32
CA PRO A 395 -7.77 5.57 3.16
C PRO A 395 -9.18 6.18 3.31
N THR A 396 -9.46 7.24 2.54
CA THR A 396 -10.80 7.82 2.46
C THR A 396 -11.71 6.83 1.75
N ARG A 397 -12.54 6.12 2.53
CA ARG A 397 -13.33 5.00 2.05
C ARG A 397 -14.78 5.42 1.87
N VAL A 398 -15.32 5.18 0.68
CA VAL A 398 -16.74 5.36 0.37
C VAL A 398 -17.37 3.99 0.17
N VAL A 399 -18.31 3.64 1.05
CA VAL A 399 -19.01 2.36 1.00
C VAL A 399 -20.37 2.57 0.34
N ILE A 400 -20.57 1.94 -0.82
CA ILE A 400 -21.84 1.97 -1.57
C ILE A 400 -22.61 0.68 -1.32
N HIS A 401 -23.86 0.85 -0.88
CA HIS A 401 -24.80 -0.26 -0.74
C HIS A 401 -25.75 -0.31 -1.94
N GLY A 402 -26.05 -1.52 -2.38
CA GLY A 402 -26.95 -1.71 -3.50
C GLY A 402 -27.29 -3.16 -3.80
N ASN A 403 -27.80 -3.40 -5.00
CA ASN A 403 -28.01 -4.74 -5.53
C ASN A 403 -27.10 -4.96 -6.74
N ARG A 404 -26.44 -6.12 -6.78
CA ARG A 404 -25.52 -6.52 -7.86
C ARG A 404 -24.37 -5.52 -8.05
N THR A 405 -23.98 -4.86 -6.97
CA THR A 405 -22.84 -3.95 -6.90
C THR A 405 -21.56 -4.68 -7.29
N ALA A 406 -21.42 -5.97 -6.96
CA ALA A 406 -20.28 -6.79 -7.40
C ALA A 406 -20.11 -6.85 -8.92
N GLN A 407 -21.19 -6.67 -9.70
CA GLN A 407 -21.18 -6.70 -11.16
C GLN A 407 -20.77 -5.36 -11.80
N LEU A 408 -20.51 -4.31 -11.01
CA LEU A 408 -20.06 -3.03 -11.53
C LEU A 408 -18.67 -3.16 -12.20
N PRO A 409 -18.54 -2.81 -13.49
CA PRO A 409 -17.26 -2.82 -14.18
C PRO A 409 -16.25 -1.85 -13.55
N THR A 410 -14.96 -2.19 -13.62
CA THR A 410 -13.86 -1.36 -13.07
C THR A 410 -13.88 0.08 -13.59
N GLN A 411 -14.23 0.29 -14.86
CA GLN A 411 -14.34 1.63 -15.46
C GLN A 411 -15.43 2.48 -14.77
N TYR A 412 -16.58 1.88 -14.45
CA TYR A 412 -17.66 2.57 -13.76
C TYR A 412 -17.28 2.88 -12.30
N ARG A 413 -16.52 1.99 -11.64
CA ARG A 413 -15.97 2.26 -10.31
C ARG A 413 -15.04 3.48 -10.32
N ARG A 414 -14.16 3.59 -11.32
CA ARG A 414 -13.28 4.77 -11.52
C ARG A 414 -14.09 6.04 -11.77
N TYR A 415 -15.14 5.95 -12.57
CA TYR A 415 -16.06 7.06 -12.79
C TYR A 415 -16.68 7.56 -11.47
N LEU A 416 -17.21 6.65 -10.64
CA LEU A 416 -17.78 7.01 -9.33
C LEU A 416 -16.74 7.63 -8.40
N ILE A 417 -15.53 7.06 -8.34
CA ILE A 417 -14.41 7.62 -7.57
C ILE A 417 -14.14 9.08 -7.98
N ASN A 418 -14.06 9.36 -9.29
CA ASN A 418 -13.84 10.70 -9.80
C ASN A 418 -15.05 11.64 -9.59
N ALA A 419 -16.27 11.10 -9.54
CA ALA A 419 -17.45 11.87 -9.18
C ALA A 419 -17.40 12.31 -7.71
N PHE A 420 -17.06 11.40 -6.78
CA PHE A 420 -16.86 11.76 -5.37
C PHE A 420 -15.71 12.74 -5.18
N ARG A 421 -14.57 12.52 -5.84
CA ARG A 421 -13.44 13.46 -5.77
C ARG A 421 -13.83 14.89 -6.14
N ARG A 422 -14.58 15.06 -7.22
CA ARG A 422 -15.08 16.38 -7.64
C ARG A 422 -16.11 16.96 -6.67
N ALA A 423 -17.04 16.15 -6.19
CA ALA A 423 -18.11 16.60 -5.29
C ALA A 423 -17.60 17.09 -3.93
N PHE A 424 -16.46 16.56 -3.47
CA PHE A 424 -15.89 16.86 -2.14
C PHE A 424 -14.53 17.56 -2.17
N ASP A 425 -14.04 17.94 -3.36
CA ASP A 425 -12.70 18.52 -3.56
C ASP A 425 -11.60 17.69 -2.86
N LEU A 426 -11.56 16.39 -3.14
CA LEU A 426 -10.61 15.44 -2.53
C LEU A 426 -9.24 15.48 -3.23
N THR A 427 -8.74 16.70 -3.47
CA THR A 427 -7.44 16.95 -4.06
C THR A 427 -6.34 16.41 -3.14
N GLY A 428 -5.42 15.61 -3.70
CA GLY A 428 -4.37 14.89 -2.98
C GLY A 428 -4.82 13.68 -2.19
N VAL A 429 -6.12 13.33 -2.20
CA VAL A 429 -6.66 12.22 -1.40
C VAL A 429 -7.03 11.02 -2.27
N ALA A 430 -6.50 9.85 -1.90
CA ALA A 430 -6.89 8.58 -2.50
C ALA A 430 -8.27 8.15 -1.98
N VAL A 431 -9.18 7.81 -2.90
CA VAL A 431 -10.55 7.37 -2.55
C VAL A 431 -10.69 5.88 -2.85
N GLU A 432 -11.01 5.11 -1.81
CA GLU A 432 -11.30 3.68 -1.91
C GLU A 432 -12.81 3.45 -2.00
N LEU A 433 -13.27 2.74 -3.03
CA LEU A 433 -14.67 2.39 -3.20
C LEU A 433 -14.93 0.96 -2.73
N VAL A 434 -15.74 0.81 -1.67
CA VAL A 434 -16.19 -0.50 -1.19
C VAL A 434 -17.64 -0.72 -1.60
N LEU A 435 -17.88 -1.83 -2.28
CA LEU A 435 -19.21 -2.20 -2.76
C LEU A 435 -19.78 -3.28 -1.86
N LYS A 436 -20.96 -3.03 -1.28
CA LYS A 436 -21.69 -4.00 -0.48
C LYS A 436 -23.00 -4.34 -1.17
N ASP A 437 -23.15 -5.62 -1.50
CA ASP A 437 -24.44 -6.14 -1.90
C ASP A 437 -25.36 -6.25 -0.69
N SER A 438 -26.60 -5.84 -0.88
CA SER A 438 -27.66 -6.08 0.08
C SER A 438 -27.83 -7.59 0.19
N ASP A 439 -27.95 -8.11 1.41
CA ASP A 439 -28.35 -9.50 1.61
C ASP A 439 -29.64 -9.74 0.83
N ASN A 440 -29.60 -10.73 -0.07
CA ASN A 440 -30.78 -11.14 -0.80
C ASN A 440 -31.54 -12.14 0.06
N PRO A 441 -32.66 -11.76 0.71
CA PRO A 441 -33.43 -12.67 1.58
C PRO A 441 -34.04 -13.87 0.84
N TYR A 442 -33.91 -13.92 -0.50
CA TYR A 442 -34.35 -15.02 -1.35
C TYR A 442 -33.20 -15.86 -1.93
N ALA A 443 -31.94 -15.61 -1.55
CA ALA A 443 -30.81 -16.44 -1.96
C ALA A 443 -31.04 -17.89 -1.48
N GLY A 444 -31.02 -18.85 -2.40
CA GLY A 444 -31.27 -20.27 -2.12
C GLY A 444 -32.74 -20.71 -2.12
N ARG A 445 -33.73 -19.80 -2.14
CA ARG A 445 -35.14 -20.17 -2.30
C ARG A 445 -35.46 -20.41 -3.76
N ARG A 446 -35.76 -21.66 -4.15
CA ARG A 446 -36.34 -21.96 -5.47
C ARG A 446 -37.66 -21.21 -5.58
N ASN A 447 -37.78 -20.35 -6.59
CA ASN A 447 -39.03 -19.65 -6.88
C ASN A 447 -40.08 -20.69 -7.30
N THR A 448 -40.88 -21.17 -6.35
CA THR A 448 -42.00 -22.08 -6.59
C THR A 448 -43.05 -21.30 -7.36
N LEU A 449 -43.05 -21.47 -8.69
CA LEU A 449 -44.03 -20.85 -9.56
C LEU A 449 -45.43 -21.21 -9.07
N THR A 450 -46.26 -20.20 -8.85
CA THR A 450 -47.67 -20.41 -8.49
C THR A 450 -48.39 -21.23 -9.57
N PRO A 451 -49.49 -21.94 -9.26
CA PRO A 451 -50.27 -22.69 -10.24
C PRO A 451 -50.65 -21.86 -11.48
N ARG A 452 -50.98 -20.57 -11.27
CA ARG A 452 -51.23 -19.60 -12.36
C ARG A 452 -50.00 -19.33 -13.23
N GLN A 453 -48.82 -19.15 -12.64
CA GLN A 453 -47.58 -18.95 -13.39
C GLN A 453 -47.13 -20.20 -14.15
N LEU A 454 -47.35 -21.39 -13.57
CA LEU A 454 -47.13 -22.68 -14.25
C LEU A 454 -48.06 -22.85 -15.45
N GLN A 455 -49.35 -22.52 -15.30
CA GLN A 455 -50.31 -22.52 -16.42
C GLN A 455 -49.92 -21.51 -17.52
N LYS A 456 -49.53 -20.28 -17.15
CA LYS A 456 -49.06 -19.28 -18.11
C LYS A 456 -47.83 -19.76 -18.88
N ARG A 457 -46.86 -20.39 -18.19
CA ARG A 457 -45.66 -20.96 -18.81
C ARG A 457 -45.97 -22.16 -19.72
N LYS A 458 -46.91 -23.02 -19.32
CA LYS A 458 -47.40 -24.14 -20.15
C LYS A 458 -48.08 -23.62 -21.42
N ARG A 459 -48.96 -22.61 -21.32
CA ARG A 459 -49.63 -21.97 -22.47
C ARG A 459 -48.64 -21.32 -23.43
N LEU A 460 -47.65 -20.58 -22.91
CA LEU A 460 -46.62 -19.96 -23.73
C LEU A 460 -45.77 -21.01 -24.47
N ARG A 461 -45.36 -22.08 -23.78
CA ARG A 461 -44.60 -23.19 -24.39
C ARG A 461 -45.42 -23.97 -25.42
N SER A 462 -46.71 -24.20 -25.20
CA SER A 462 -47.57 -24.85 -26.19
C SER A 462 -47.75 -23.97 -27.43
N PHE A 463 -47.87 -22.65 -27.25
CA PHE A 463 -48.00 -21.71 -28.36
C PHE A 463 -46.73 -21.65 -29.23
N THR A 464 -45.55 -21.56 -28.60
CA THR A 464 -44.26 -21.60 -29.34
C THR A 464 -44.06 -22.93 -30.07
N ARG A 465 -44.42 -24.06 -29.45
CA ARG A 465 -44.28 -25.40 -30.04
C ARG A 465 -45.27 -25.66 -31.18
N LYS A 466 -46.45 -25.03 -31.16
CA LYS A 466 -47.44 -25.10 -32.23
C LYS A 466 -47.05 -24.25 -33.43
N ASN A 467 -46.46 -23.07 -33.20
CA ASN A 467 -45.91 -22.24 -34.29
C ASN A 467 -44.68 -22.86 -34.95
N ARG A 468 -43.81 -23.55 -34.18
CA ARG A 468 -42.66 -24.30 -34.71
C ARG A 468 -42.99 -25.56 -35.52
N ARG A 469 -44.26 -25.99 -35.53
CA ARG A 469 -44.74 -27.13 -36.32
C ARG A 469 -45.57 -26.69 -37.53
N ARG A 470 -45.82 -25.38 -37.68
CA ARG A 470 -46.62 -24.78 -38.75
C ARG A 470 -45.81 -23.92 -39.73
N GLY A 471 -44.53 -23.69 -39.42
CA GLY A 471 -43.50 -23.35 -40.40
C GLY A 471 -42.51 -24.49 -40.42
#